data_AF-A0A2D6N2L8-F1
#
_entry.id   AF-A0A2D6N2L8-F1
#
_cell.length_a   1.000
_cell.length_b   1.000
_cell.length_c   1.000
_cell.angle_alpha   90.00
_cell.angle_beta   90.00
_cell.angle_gamma   90.00
#
_symmetry.space_group_name_H-M   'P 1'
#
loop_
_entity.id
_entity.type
_entity.pdbx_description
1 polymer ?
#
loop_
_entity_poly.entity_id
_entity_poly.type
_entity_poly.pdbx_seq_one_letter_code
_entity_poly.pdbx_strand_id
1 'polypeptide(L)'
;MKVRPESELSRLLDEAAQLPLILEKEGVRFRLQREQEEDDDIWAAYDPEQVREVIRKTAGSWQDIDPDALIDQLHQAREEGSRPTGRP
;
A
#
# COMPACT_ATOMS: atom_id res chain seq x y z
N MET A 1 14.32 14.67 -22.71
CA MET A 1 15.68 14.95 -22.19
C MET A 1 16.33 13.61 -21.86
N LYS A 2 17.61 13.38 -22.19
CA LYS A 2 18.32 12.14 -21.82
C LYS A 2 19.25 12.41 -20.65
N VAL A 3 19.22 11.55 -19.64
CA VAL A 3 20.08 11.66 -18.45
C VAL A 3 21.34 10.84 -18.68
N ARG A 4 22.50 11.38 -18.29
CA ARG A 4 23.78 10.66 -18.40
C ARG A 4 23.95 9.73 -17.18
N PRO A 5 24.40 8.48 -17.36
CA PRO A 5 24.49 7.50 -16.26
C PRO A 5 25.34 7.95 -15.07
N GLU A 6 26.39 8.71 -15.33
CA GLU A 6 27.33 9.19 -14.29
C GLU A 6 26.92 10.53 -13.68
N SER A 7 25.73 11.05 -14.01
CA SER A 7 25.24 12.30 -13.44
C SER A 7 24.58 12.10 -12.08
N GLU A 8 24.65 13.13 -11.23
CA GLU A 8 23.89 13.19 -9.97
C GLU A 8 22.39 12.94 -10.20
N LEU A 9 21.86 13.39 -11.33
CA LEU A 9 20.47 13.18 -11.71
C LEU A 9 20.15 11.69 -11.98
N SER A 10 21.12 10.91 -12.46
CA SER A 10 20.95 9.45 -12.63
C SER A 10 20.84 8.76 -11.27
N ARG A 11 21.69 9.13 -10.31
CA ARG A 11 21.62 8.58 -8.95
C ARG A 11 20.27 8.85 -8.29
N LEU A 12 19.76 10.07 -8.42
CA LEU A 12 18.43 10.42 -7.90
C LEU A 12 17.32 9.61 -8.56
N LEU A 13 17.43 9.28 -9.85
CA LEU A 13 16.46 8.41 -10.53
C LEU A 13 16.54 6.96 -10.05
N ASP A 14 17.74 6.44 -9.79
CA ASP A 14 17.93 5.09 -9.26
C ASP A 14 17.33 4.96 -7.84
N GLU A 15 17.50 5.97 -7.00
CA GLU A 15 16.87 6.03 -5.68
C GLU A 15 15.34 6.17 -5.78
N ALA A 16 14.85 7.05 -6.66
CA ALA A 16 13.42 7.26 -6.91
C ALA A 16 12.72 6.04 -7.51
N ALA A 17 13.47 5.11 -8.11
CA ALA A 17 12.94 3.85 -8.62
C ALA A 17 12.60 2.86 -7.50
N GLN A 18 13.19 2.99 -6.31
CA GLN A 18 12.85 2.17 -5.15
C GLN A 18 11.74 2.81 -4.31
N LEU A 19 11.83 4.12 -4.07
CA LEU A 19 10.89 4.87 -3.22
C LEU A 19 10.73 6.30 -3.75
N PRO A 20 9.51 6.89 -3.75
CA PRO A 20 9.32 8.26 -4.17
C PRO A 20 10.16 9.26 -3.36
N LEU A 21 10.92 10.11 -4.04
CA LEU A 21 11.73 11.17 -3.44
C LEU A 21 11.00 12.51 -3.46
N ILE A 22 11.17 13.30 -2.41
CA ILE A 22 10.71 14.69 -2.36
C ILE A 22 11.91 15.61 -2.50
N LEU A 23 11.92 16.41 -3.56
CA LEU A 23 12.95 17.40 -3.85
C LEU A 23 12.40 18.80 -3.58
N GLU A 24 13.20 19.68 -2.99
CA GLU A 24 12.82 21.08 -2.77
C GLU A 24 13.70 22.00 -3.62
N LYS A 25 13.08 22.95 -4.30
CA LYS A 25 13.77 24.07 -4.97
C LYS A 25 13.04 25.36 -4.64
N GLU A 26 13.74 26.30 -4.03
CA GLU A 26 13.21 27.64 -3.70
C GLU A 26 11.88 27.57 -2.91
N GLY A 27 11.78 26.62 -1.97
CA GLY A 27 10.59 26.39 -1.15
C GLY A 27 9.45 25.64 -1.85
N VAL A 28 9.59 25.30 -3.13
CA VAL A 28 8.64 24.47 -3.87
C VAL A 28 9.06 23.01 -3.80
N ARG A 29 8.12 22.15 -3.40
CA ARG A 29 8.34 20.69 -3.30
C ARG A 29 7.88 19.98 -4.56
N PHE A 30 8.75 19.14 -5.09
CA PHE A 30 8.52 18.28 -6.23
C PHE A 30 8.61 16.82 -5.77
N ARG A 31 7.77 15.95 -6.31
CA ARG A 31 7.88 14.51 -6.12
C ARG A 31 8.52 13.90 -7.36
N LEU A 32 9.66 13.23 -7.17
CA LEU A 32 10.27 12.39 -8.18
C LEU A 32 9.93 10.94 -7.87
N GLN A 33 9.28 10.28 -8.80
CA GLN A 33 8.96 8.85 -8.71
C GLN A 33 9.12 8.25 -10.10
N ARG A 34 9.46 6.97 -10.16
CA ARG A 34 9.35 6.22 -11.42
C ARG A 34 7.91 6.31 -11.92
N GLU A 35 7.75 6.60 -13.20
CA GLU A 35 6.45 6.46 -13.86
C GLU A 35 6.08 4.97 -13.79
N GLN A 36 5.04 4.66 -13.02
CA GLN A 36 4.49 3.31 -12.97
C GLN A 36 3.68 3.11 -14.25
N GLU A 37 3.77 1.91 -14.85
CA GLU A 37 2.81 1.51 -15.89
C GLU A 37 1.41 1.54 -15.27
N GLU A 38 0.36 1.88 -16.02
CA GLU A 38 -1.01 2.06 -15.51
C GLU A 38 -1.52 0.84 -14.70
N ASP A 39 -0.94 -0.34 -14.91
CA ASP A 39 -1.26 -1.59 -14.20
C ASP A 39 -0.74 -1.66 -12.74
N ASP A 40 0.22 -0.81 -12.34
CA ASP A 40 0.81 -0.80 -10.98
C ASP A 40 0.26 0.33 -10.08
N ASP A 41 -0.66 1.17 -10.58
CA ASP A 41 -1.32 2.17 -9.72
C ASP A 41 -2.33 1.50 -8.78
N ILE A 42 -1.95 1.37 -7.52
CA ILE A 42 -2.81 0.84 -6.44
C ILE A 42 -4.13 1.62 -6.28
N TRP A 43 -4.23 2.81 -6.87
CA TRP A 43 -5.43 3.65 -6.87
C TRP A 43 -6.18 3.66 -8.20
N ALA A 44 -5.76 2.89 -9.21
CA ALA A 44 -6.40 2.85 -10.53
C ALA A 44 -7.92 2.55 -10.44
N ALA A 45 -8.33 1.75 -9.45
CA ALA A 45 -9.73 1.41 -9.18
C ALA A 45 -10.33 2.17 -7.97
N TYR A 46 -9.68 3.22 -7.47
CA TYR A 46 -10.13 3.96 -6.30
C TYR A 46 -11.34 4.85 -6.63
N ASP A 47 -12.52 4.43 -6.19
CA ASP A 47 -13.71 5.27 -6.15
C ASP A 47 -13.87 5.90 -4.75
N PRO A 48 -13.63 7.22 -4.60
CA PRO A 48 -13.70 7.88 -3.30
C PRO A 48 -15.11 7.88 -2.69
N GLU A 49 -16.17 7.91 -3.49
CA GLU A 49 -17.55 7.91 -2.98
C GLU A 49 -17.92 6.51 -2.48
N GLN A 50 -17.59 5.48 -3.26
CA GLN A 50 -17.80 4.09 -2.86
C GLN A 50 -17.05 3.77 -1.55
N VAL A 51 -15.80 4.20 -1.43
CA VAL A 51 -14.99 3.98 -0.22
C VAL A 51 -15.62 4.68 0.99
N ARG A 52 -16.07 5.93 0.85
CA ARG A 52 -16.74 6.66 1.93
C ARG A 52 -18.04 5.98 2.36
N GLU A 53 -18.82 5.48 1.41
CA GLU A 53 -20.05 4.73 1.70
C GLU A 53 -19.75 3.47 2.52
N VAL A 54 -18.78 2.66 2.08
CA VAL A 54 -18.38 1.43 2.78
C VAL A 54 -17.88 1.74 4.18
N ILE A 55 -17.01 2.74 4.35
CA ILE A 55 -16.52 3.15 5.68
C ILE A 55 -17.69 3.54 6.58
N ARG A 56 -18.65 4.33 6.08
CA ARG A 56 -19.84 4.71 6.86
C ARG A 56 -20.68 3.49 7.26
N LYS A 57 -20.83 2.52 6.36
CA LYS A 57 -21.61 1.30 6.60
C LYS A 57 -20.94 0.35 7.60
N THR A 58 -19.62 0.26 7.60
CA THR A 58 -18.86 -0.67 8.46
C THR A 58 -18.32 -0.02 9.72
N ALA A 59 -18.37 1.31 9.83
CA ALA A 59 -17.98 2.04 11.04
C ALA A 59 -18.72 1.49 12.25
N GLY A 60 -17.96 1.00 13.23
CA GLY A 60 -18.50 0.46 14.47
C GLY A 60 -18.94 -1.01 14.40
N SER A 61 -18.85 -1.69 13.25
CA SER A 61 -19.32 -3.08 13.11
C SER A 61 -18.53 -4.10 13.94
N TRP A 62 -17.42 -3.68 14.55
CA TRP A 62 -16.56 -4.49 15.42
C TRP A 62 -16.57 -4.01 16.88
N GLN A 63 -17.43 -3.05 17.25
CA GLN A 63 -17.42 -2.46 18.59
C GLN A 63 -17.75 -3.45 19.70
N ASP A 64 -18.57 -4.46 19.40
CA ASP A 64 -19.03 -5.45 20.37
C ASP A 64 -18.18 -6.73 20.38
N ILE A 65 -17.05 -6.76 19.66
CA ILE A 65 -16.18 -7.93 19.60
C ILE A 65 -15.26 -7.94 20.80
N ASP A 66 -15.18 -9.10 21.46
CA ASP A 66 -14.17 -9.40 22.46
C ASP A 66 -12.82 -9.68 21.77
N PRO A 67 -11.82 -8.79 21.91
CA PRO A 67 -10.54 -8.95 21.23
C PRO A 67 -9.75 -10.16 21.73
N ASP A 68 -9.84 -10.49 23.03
CA ASP A 68 -9.07 -11.58 23.62
C ASP A 68 -9.65 -12.93 23.15
N ALA A 69 -10.98 -13.05 23.14
CA ALA A 69 -11.65 -14.23 22.61
C ALA A 69 -11.36 -14.44 21.11
N LEU A 70 -11.28 -13.37 20.32
CA LEU A 70 -10.93 -13.46 18.90
C LEU A 70 -9.48 -13.93 18.69
N ILE A 71 -8.55 -13.44 19.51
CA ILE A 71 -7.14 -13.84 19.49
C ILE A 71 -7.03 -15.35 19.79
N ASP A 72 -7.68 -15.82 20.85
CA ASP A 72 -7.67 -17.23 21.23
C ASP A 72 -8.22 -18.14 20.12
N GLN A 73 -9.33 -17.74 19.48
CA GLN A 73 -9.89 -18.46 18.33
C GLN A 73 -8.91 -18.54 17.14
N LEU A 74 -8.18 -17.45 16.87
CA LEU A 74 -7.15 -17.41 15.82
C LEU A 74 -5.96 -18.32 16.12
N HIS A 75 -5.54 -18.39 17.39
CA HIS A 75 -4.49 -19.31 17.83
C HIS A 75 -4.95 -20.77 17.67
N GLN A 76 -6.16 -21.09 18.14
CA GLN A 76 -6.74 -22.42 17.99
C GLN A 76 -6.86 -22.83 16.52
N ALA A 77 -7.38 -21.97 15.64
CA ALA A 77 -7.52 -22.27 14.21
C ALA A 77 -6.19 -22.51 13.48
N ARG A 78 -5.09 -21.93 13.98
CA ARG A 78 -3.72 -22.15 13.48
C ARG A 78 -3.16 -23.47 13.96
N GLU A 79 -3.39 -23.83 15.22
CA GLU A 79 -2.97 -25.11 15.81
C GLU A 79 -3.72 -26.29 15.19
N GLU A 80 -5.03 -26.14 14.98
CA GLU A 80 -5.88 -27.14 14.32
C GLU A 80 -5.58 -27.31 12.83
N GLY A 81 -4.80 -26.38 12.25
CA GLY A 81 -4.39 -26.45 10.85
C GLY A 81 -5.57 -26.28 9.90
N SER A 82 -6.05 -25.05 9.73
CA SER A 82 -7.17 -24.74 8.82
C SER A 82 -6.83 -24.82 7.31
N ARG A 83 -5.67 -25.36 6.93
CA ARG A 83 -5.29 -25.50 5.51
C ARG A 83 -5.79 -26.85 4.97
N PRO A 84 -6.74 -26.88 4.01
CA PRO A 84 -7.15 -28.13 3.38
C PRO A 84 -5.94 -28.81 2.74
N THR A 85 -5.79 -30.11 2.96
CA THR A 85 -4.67 -30.94 2.45
C THR A 85 -4.56 -30.99 0.93
N GLY A 86 -5.52 -30.42 0.19
CA GLY A 86 -5.59 -30.43 -1.28
C GLY A 86 -5.56 -29.06 -1.97
N ARG A 87 -5.22 -27.97 -1.27
CA ARG A 87 -4.94 -26.68 -1.96
C ARG A 87 -3.45 -26.67 -2.35
N PRO A 88 -3.11 -26.57 -3.66
CA PRO A 88 -1.70 -26.54 -4.08
C PRO A 88 -0.92 -25.40 -3.43
#